data_AF-A0A349UKE6-F1
#
_entry.id   AF-A0A349UKE6-F1
#
_cell.length_a   1.000
_cell.length_b   1.000
_cell.length_c   1.000
_cell.angle_alpha   90.00
_cell.angle_beta   90.00
_cell.angle_gamma   90.00
#
_symmetry.space_group_name_H-M   'P 1'
#
loop_
_entity.id
_entity.type
_entity.pdbx_description
1 polymer ?
#
loop_
_entity_poly.entity_id
_entity_poly.type
_entity_poly.pdbx_seq_one_letter_code
_entity_poly.pdbx_strand_id
1 'polypeptide(L)'
;MGNKLGWILAGVLLVALVCVILFVVLFPQPSKPGAAVMATGFLEVKAPPETPAMVLGSLPTGEGNAGDDYARAVAFYLDKRDAIRYDATDAEKTEIRRQLLEHVAAGAGKAKMEYTFVHTPKTFVVGYFYQPAEQLYAVCGQLCDLAETDLKKKDLAEAEKIARALLVMGWHMAGEHSRVDMTNTGLQVQLDALGALAAVCRAEGGEKAKLLDKIQQYSDSLLALRRHIEGKQRIVWALPPKPGDVFYVIENDKDRTWRVQAILALGILRFTAQTRGDDRYTRKLIEQFKASSDPLEAAAAKAADEMTDADFNLVGTR
;
A
#
# COMPACT_ATOMS: atom_id res chain seq x y z
N MET A 1 56.36 -37.58 31.02
CA MET A 1 55.14 -38.22 30.46
C MET A 1 54.00 -37.21 30.60
N GLY A 2 53.37 -36.83 29.49
CA GLY A 2 52.30 -35.82 29.53
C GLY A 2 51.06 -36.31 30.29
N ASN A 3 50.34 -35.37 30.92
CA ASN A 3 49.11 -35.64 31.67
C ASN A 3 48.02 -36.22 30.75
N LYS A 4 47.69 -37.51 30.92
CA LYS A 4 46.66 -38.23 30.12
C LYS A 4 45.30 -37.51 30.12
N LEU A 5 44.94 -36.89 31.25
CA LEU A 5 43.70 -36.13 31.38
C LEU A 5 43.68 -34.93 30.43
N GLY A 6 44.82 -34.26 30.24
CA GLY A 6 44.96 -33.11 29.34
C GLY A 6 44.72 -33.48 27.88
N TRP A 7 45.19 -34.65 27.42
CA TRP A 7 44.97 -35.13 26.06
C TRP A 7 43.50 -35.48 25.79
N ILE A 8 42.80 -36.08 26.76
CA ILE A 8 41.37 -36.37 26.64
C ILE A 8 40.56 -35.07 26.55
N LEU A 9 40.84 -34.11 27.44
CA LEU A 9 40.15 -32.81 27.44
C LEU A 9 40.40 -32.04 26.14
N ALA A 10 41.64 -32.04 25.63
CA ALA A 10 41.97 -31.41 24.35
C ALA A 10 41.24 -32.08 23.18
N GLY A 11 41.15 -33.42 23.17
CA GLY A 11 40.41 -34.17 22.15
C GLY A 11 38.92 -33.85 22.16
N VAL A 12 38.29 -33.81 23.34
CA VAL A 12 36.87 -33.45 23.48
C VAL A 12 36.61 -32.02 23.02
N LEU A 13 37.48 -31.07 23.40
CA LEU A 13 37.36 -29.68 22.96
C LEU A 13 37.51 -29.53 21.44
N LEU A 14 38.44 -30.26 20.83
CA LEU A 14 38.63 -30.26 19.37
C LEU A 14 37.39 -30.81 18.66
N VAL A 15 36.85 -31.93 19.11
CA VAL A 15 35.62 -32.53 18.52
C VAL A 15 34.43 -31.58 18.68
N ALA A 16 34.24 -31.01 19.87
CA ALA A 16 33.18 -30.03 20.10
C ALA A 16 33.30 -28.81 19.17
N LEU A 17 34.51 -28.28 18.99
CA LEU A 17 34.79 -27.17 18.08
C LEU A 17 34.50 -27.55 16.62
N VAL A 18 34.94 -28.72 16.16
CA VAL A 18 34.65 -29.21 14.80
C VAL A 18 33.14 -29.37 14.59
N CYS A 19 32.42 -29.92 15.57
CA CYS A 19 30.95 -30.04 15.50
C CYS A 19 30.26 -28.67 15.40
N VAL A 20 30.73 -27.67 16.17
CA VAL A 20 30.18 -26.30 16.10
C VAL A 20 30.45 -25.67 14.73
N ILE A 21 31.67 -25.82 14.19
CA ILE A 21 32.02 -25.30 12.86
C ILE A 21 31.16 -25.98 11.78
N LEU A 22 31.07 -27.31 11.80
CA LEU A 22 30.21 -28.05 10.87
C LEU A 22 28.76 -27.62 10.99
N PHE A 23 28.25 -27.42 12.20
CA PHE A 23 26.88 -26.98 12.40
C PHE A 23 26.63 -25.58 11.82
N VAL A 24 27.48 -24.60 12.11
CA VAL A 24 27.34 -23.23 11.61
C VAL A 24 27.49 -23.16 10.09
N VAL A 25 28.39 -23.96 9.51
CA VAL A 25 28.67 -23.95 8.07
C VAL A 25 27.62 -24.74 7.27
N LEU A 26 27.15 -25.88 7.78
CA LEU A 26 26.18 -26.75 7.09
C LEU A 26 24.73 -26.35 7.35
N PHE A 27 24.45 -25.69 8.47
CA PHE A 27 23.11 -25.23 8.86
C PHE A 27 23.12 -23.71 9.12
N PRO A 28 23.43 -22.89 8.10
CA PRO A 28 23.40 -21.45 8.26
C PRO A 28 21.97 -21.01 8.62
N GLN A 29 21.82 -20.29 9.72
CA GLN A 29 20.53 -19.79 10.17
C GLN A 29 20.21 -18.47 9.46
N PRO A 30 18.91 -18.19 9.19
CA PRO A 30 18.51 -16.88 8.71
C PRO A 30 18.81 -15.82 9.78
N SER A 31 19.00 -14.58 9.31
CA SER A 31 19.16 -13.41 10.15
C SER A 31 17.97 -13.24 11.09
N LYS A 32 18.24 -12.89 12.35
CA LYS A 32 17.20 -12.59 13.34
C LYS A 32 16.52 -11.25 13.03
N PRO A 33 15.25 -11.07 13.40
CA PRO A 33 14.60 -9.76 13.31
C PRO A 33 15.33 -8.73 14.17
N GLY A 34 15.37 -7.50 13.66
CA GLY A 34 15.85 -6.34 14.38
C GLY A 34 14.84 -5.84 15.42
N ALA A 35 15.32 -4.98 16.32
CA ALA A 35 14.49 -4.43 17.40
C ALA A 35 13.27 -3.63 16.90
N ALA A 36 13.37 -3.01 15.71
CA ALA A 36 12.31 -2.18 15.16
C ALA A 36 11.03 -2.98 14.82
N VAL A 37 11.17 -4.16 14.19
CA VAL A 37 10.01 -5.00 13.86
C VAL A 37 9.45 -5.74 15.08
N MET A 38 10.26 -5.92 16.12
CA MET A 38 9.85 -6.50 17.40
C MET A 38 9.24 -5.47 18.36
N ALA A 39 9.24 -4.19 18.01
CA ALA A 39 8.66 -3.15 18.86
C ALA A 39 7.14 -3.34 18.99
N THR A 40 6.61 -3.06 20.18
CA THR A 40 5.17 -3.10 20.45
C THR A 40 4.41 -2.23 19.45
N GLY A 41 3.36 -2.79 18.85
CA GLY A 41 2.52 -2.09 17.88
C GLY A 41 3.05 -2.05 16.44
N PHE A 42 4.21 -2.66 16.14
CA PHE A 42 4.70 -2.74 14.76
C PHE A 42 3.84 -3.65 13.86
N LEU A 43 3.44 -4.82 14.36
CA LEU A 43 2.60 -5.79 13.64
C LEU A 43 1.10 -5.55 13.81
N GLU A 44 0.69 -4.53 14.58
CA GLU A 44 -0.72 -4.25 14.80
C GLU A 44 -1.38 -3.75 13.51
N VAL A 45 -2.53 -4.34 13.18
CA VAL A 45 -3.39 -3.81 12.12
C VAL A 45 -4.03 -2.54 12.64
N LYS A 46 -3.64 -1.40 12.08
CA LYS A 46 -4.20 -0.09 12.46
C LYS A 46 -5.23 0.36 11.45
N ALA A 47 -6.36 0.81 11.97
CA ALA A 47 -7.39 1.54 11.24
C ALA A 47 -7.44 2.97 11.81
N PRO A 48 -7.94 3.96 11.05
CA PRO A 48 -8.20 5.26 11.66
C PRO A 48 -9.27 5.06 12.75
N PRO A 49 -9.08 5.62 13.96
CA PRO A 49 -10.08 5.51 15.04
C PRO A 49 -11.43 6.13 14.62
N GLU A 50 -11.36 7.12 13.75
CA GLU A 50 -12.50 7.79 13.17
C GLU A 50 -12.84 7.21 11.79
N THR A 51 -14.13 7.23 11.43
CA THR A 51 -14.62 6.69 10.17
C THR A 51 -15.11 7.80 9.24
N PRO A 52 -15.11 7.58 7.90
CA PRO A 52 -15.65 8.58 6.97
C PRO A 52 -17.11 8.95 7.28
N ALA A 53 -17.87 8.06 7.92
CA ALA A 53 -19.25 8.30 8.32
C ALA A 53 -19.43 9.53 9.22
N MET A 54 -18.41 9.93 9.99
CA MET A 54 -18.51 11.14 10.82
C MET A 54 -18.67 12.41 9.98
N VAL A 55 -18.08 12.43 8.77
CA VAL A 55 -18.14 13.53 7.81
C VAL A 55 -19.27 13.29 6.80
N LEU A 56 -19.43 12.05 6.35
CA LEU A 56 -20.41 11.68 5.34
C LEU A 56 -21.85 11.60 5.87
N GLY A 57 -22.03 11.34 7.17
CA GLY A 57 -23.31 11.01 7.80
C GLY A 57 -23.61 9.51 7.80
N SER A 58 -23.30 8.83 6.70
CA SER A 58 -23.39 7.38 6.56
C SER A 58 -22.37 6.86 5.54
N LEU A 59 -22.01 5.58 5.65
CA LEU A 59 -21.26 4.90 4.59
C LEU A 59 -22.20 4.49 3.45
N PRO A 60 -21.69 4.36 2.22
CA PRO A 60 -22.49 3.84 1.11
C PRO A 60 -22.91 2.39 1.36
N THR A 61 -24.10 2.04 0.89
CA THR A 61 -24.71 0.71 1.05
C THR A 61 -25.12 0.07 -0.27
N GLY A 62 -24.83 0.72 -1.40
CA GLY A 62 -25.20 0.21 -2.72
C GLY A 62 -24.53 -1.12 -3.03
N GLU A 63 -25.24 -1.94 -3.81
CA GLU A 63 -24.77 -3.26 -4.22
C GLU A 63 -23.73 -3.20 -5.35
N GLY A 64 -22.96 -4.28 -5.48
CA GLY A 64 -21.97 -4.46 -6.54
C GLY A 64 -20.56 -4.04 -6.13
N ASN A 65 -19.66 -4.08 -7.11
CA ASN A 65 -18.25 -3.73 -6.94
C ASN A 65 -18.00 -2.28 -7.39
N ALA A 66 -17.53 -1.42 -6.48
CA ALA A 66 -17.12 -0.04 -6.81
C ALA A 66 -15.94 -0.02 -7.80
N GLY A 67 -15.10 -1.06 -7.79
CA GLY A 67 -13.95 -1.18 -8.67
C GLY A 67 -14.32 -1.15 -10.14
N ASP A 68 -15.49 -1.69 -10.51
CA ASP A 68 -15.98 -1.69 -11.90
C ASP A 68 -16.23 -0.27 -12.41
N ASP A 69 -16.72 0.64 -11.57
CA ASP A 69 -16.99 2.02 -11.98
C ASP A 69 -15.71 2.85 -11.96
N TYR A 70 -14.84 2.63 -10.98
CA TYR A 70 -13.53 3.28 -10.94
C TYR A 70 -12.63 2.86 -12.10
N ALA A 71 -12.70 1.60 -12.54
CA ALA A 71 -11.98 1.15 -13.74
C ALA A 71 -12.49 1.85 -15.00
N ARG A 72 -13.81 2.09 -15.12
CA ARG A 72 -14.37 2.92 -16.21
C ARG A 72 -13.89 4.37 -16.13
N ALA A 73 -13.82 4.94 -14.92
CA ALA A 73 -13.25 6.28 -14.72
C ALA A 73 -11.79 6.35 -15.18
N VAL A 74 -10.96 5.37 -14.81
CA VAL A 74 -9.55 5.30 -15.24
C VAL A 74 -9.44 5.16 -16.75
N ALA A 75 -10.21 4.24 -17.36
CA ALA A 75 -10.19 4.05 -18.81
C ALA A 75 -10.57 5.33 -19.56
N PHE A 76 -11.64 6.00 -19.11
CA PHE A 76 -12.08 7.27 -19.67
C PHE A 76 -11.02 8.38 -19.51
N TYR A 77 -10.40 8.49 -18.32
CA TYR A 77 -9.32 9.45 -18.09
C TYR A 77 -8.13 9.20 -19.02
N LEU A 78 -7.72 7.93 -19.20
CA LEU A 78 -6.60 7.60 -20.07
C LEU A 78 -6.88 7.92 -21.54
N ASP A 79 -8.12 7.69 -22.02
CA ASP A 79 -8.56 8.09 -23.36
C ASP A 79 -8.55 9.61 -23.55
N LYS A 80 -8.96 10.37 -22.54
CA LYS A 80 -9.05 11.84 -22.59
C LYS A 80 -7.82 12.57 -22.08
N ARG A 81 -6.76 11.86 -21.68
CA ARG A 81 -5.62 12.44 -20.96
C ARG A 81 -4.95 13.57 -21.73
N ASP A 82 -4.72 13.36 -23.02
CA ASP A 82 -3.99 14.34 -23.85
C ASP A 82 -4.88 15.57 -24.12
N ALA A 83 -6.18 15.37 -24.33
CA ALA A 83 -7.15 16.46 -24.43
C ALA A 83 -7.18 17.31 -23.15
N ILE A 84 -7.23 16.67 -21.97
CA ILE A 84 -7.17 17.37 -20.67
C ILE A 84 -5.88 18.17 -20.54
N ARG A 85 -4.74 17.61 -20.98
CA ARG A 85 -3.42 18.20 -20.76
C ARG A 85 -3.09 19.33 -21.74
N TYR A 86 -3.47 19.20 -23.01
CA TYR A 86 -2.95 20.07 -24.07
C TYR A 86 -4.03 20.67 -24.96
N ASP A 87 -5.03 19.89 -25.37
CA ASP A 87 -5.81 20.25 -26.56
C ASP A 87 -7.16 20.92 -26.26
N ALA A 88 -7.77 20.60 -25.11
CA ALA A 88 -9.11 21.06 -24.79
C ALA A 88 -9.13 22.47 -24.19
N THR A 89 -10.17 23.22 -24.50
CA THR A 89 -10.53 24.47 -23.82
C THR A 89 -10.96 24.22 -22.37
N ASP A 90 -10.99 25.26 -21.52
CA ASP A 90 -11.44 25.09 -20.12
C ASP A 90 -12.88 24.56 -20.00
N ALA A 91 -13.76 24.93 -20.93
CA ALA A 91 -15.13 24.42 -20.99
C ALA A 91 -15.16 22.92 -21.31
N GLU A 92 -14.40 22.48 -22.31
CA GLU A 92 -14.28 21.07 -22.68
C GLU A 92 -13.62 20.24 -21.57
N LYS A 93 -12.58 20.77 -20.92
CA LYS A 93 -11.97 20.11 -19.74
C LYS A 93 -12.97 19.96 -18.60
N THR A 94 -13.79 20.97 -18.36
CA THR A 94 -14.85 20.91 -17.35
C THR A 94 -15.84 19.80 -17.68
N GLU A 95 -16.29 19.72 -18.94
CA GLU A 95 -17.22 18.69 -19.39
C GLU A 95 -16.63 17.27 -19.28
N ILE A 96 -15.38 17.07 -19.71
CA ILE A 96 -14.67 15.80 -19.55
C ILE A 96 -14.61 15.40 -18.06
N ARG A 97 -14.30 16.34 -17.17
CA ARG A 97 -14.27 16.07 -15.72
C ARG A 97 -15.66 15.75 -15.15
N ARG A 98 -16.74 16.32 -15.68
CA ARG A 98 -18.11 15.98 -15.29
C ARG A 98 -18.46 14.54 -15.66
N GLN A 99 -18.10 14.10 -16.86
CA GLN A 99 -18.28 12.70 -17.27
C GLN A 99 -17.44 11.75 -16.41
N LEU A 100 -16.21 12.15 -16.06
CA LEU A 100 -15.38 11.40 -15.14
C LEU A 100 -16.03 11.27 -13.74
N LEU A 101 -16.66 12.33 -13.25
CA LEU A 101 -17.38 12.35 -11.98
C LEU A 101 -18.53 11.34 -11.98
N GLU A 102 -19.25 11.16 -13.09
CA GLU A 102 -20.36 10.19 -13.15
C GLU A 102 -19.91 8.77 -12.82
N HIS A 103 -18.76 8.34 -13.35
CA HIS A 103 -18.17 7.04 -13.05
C HIS A 103 -17.72 6.93 -11.59
N VAL A 104 -17.05 7.95 -11.06
CA VAL A 104 -16.60 7.95 -9.66
C VAL A 104 -17.78 8.00 -8.69
N ALA A 105 -18.81 8.79 -8.98
CA ALA A 105 -20.02 8.89 -8.17
C ALA A 105 -20.80 7.58 -8.15
N ALA A 106 -20.89 6.86 -9.29
CA ALA A 106 -21.49 5.53 -9.34
C ALA A 106 -20.77 4.54 -8.42
N GLY A 107 -19.43 4.51 -8.46
CA GLY A 107 -18.63 3.66 -7.57
C GLY A 107 -18.73 4.08 -6.10
N ALA A 108 -18.76 5.38 -5.83
CA ALA A 108 -18.95 5.92 -4.48
C ALA A 108 -20.32 5.60 -3.87
N GLY A 109 -21.31 5.22 -4.69
CA GLY A 109 -22.61 4.75 -4.20
C GLY A 109 -22.58 3.32 -3.63
N LYS A 110 -21.53 2.55 -3.90
CA LYS A 110 -21.44 1.12 -3.56
C LYS A 110 -20.70 0.89 -2.25
N ALA A 111 -20.99 -0.23 -1.58
CA ALA A 111 -20.49 -0.52 -0.24
C ALA A 111 -19.03 -1.02 -0.19
N LYS A 112 -18.54 -1.62 -1.27
CA LYS A 112 -17.22 -2.28 -1.31
C LYS A 112 -16.53 -2.15 -2.66
N MET A 113 -15.21 -2.30 -2.63
CA MET A 113 -14.35 -2.31 -3.81
C MET A 113 -13.46 -3.55 -3.84
N GLU A 114 -13.42 -4.20 -4.99
CA GLU A 114 -12.48 -5.25 -5.38
C GLU A 114 -11.86 -4.80 -6.71
N TYR A 115 -10.59 -4.37 -6.70
CA TYR A 115 -9.96 -3.74 -7.89
C TYR A 115 -8.81 -4.61 -8.44
N THR A 116 -7.86 -4.94 -7.59
CA THR A 116 -6.68 -5.74 -7.91
C THR A 116 -7.08 -7.14 -8.36
N PHE A 117 -6.54 -7.57 -9.50
CA PHE A 117 -6.82 -8.84 -10.18
C PHE A 117 -8.24 -9.00 -10.75
N VAL A 118 -9.11 -8.02 -10.53
CA VAL A 118 -10.39 -7.87 -11.23
C VAL A 118 -10.19 -6.99 -12.47
N HIS A 119 -9.58 -5.81 -12.29
CA HIS A 119 -9.33 -4.80 -13.33
C HIS A 119 -7.85 -4.62 -13.66
N THR A 120 -6.98 -5.41 -13.04
CA THR A 120 -5.53 -5.37 -13.25
C THR A 120 -5.01 -6.75 -13.65
N PRO A 121 -3.85 -6.83 -14.33
CA PRO A 121 -3.21 -8.13 -14.59
C PRO A 121 -3.03 -8.94 -13.30
N LYS A 122 -3.19 -10.26 -13.37
CA LYS A 122 -3.05 -11.19 -12.24
C LYS A 122 -1.58 -11.45 -11.85
N THR A 123 -0.78 -10.41 -11.89
CA THR A 123 0.66 -10.42 -11.69
C THR A 123 1.06 -9.16 -10.95
N PHE A 124 2.02 -9.27 -10.05
CA PHE A 124 2.66 -8.10 -9.46
C PHE A 124 3.99 -7.80 -10.15
N VAL A 125 4.44 -6.56 -10.01
CA VAL A 125 5.81 -6.14 -10.28
C VAL A 125 6.48 -5.85 -8.94
N VAL A 126 7.72 -6.30 -8.77
CA VAL A 126 8.52 -5.96 -7.59
C VAL A 126 8.93 -4.48 -7.69
N GLY A 127 8.40 -3.66 -6.78
CA GLY A 127 8.71 -2.24 -6.75
C GLY A 127 7.79 -1.46 -5.82
N TYR A 128 8.18 -0.22 -5.52
CA TYR A 128 7.40 0.74 -4.72
C TYR A 128 6.19 1.30 -5.43
N PHE A 129 6.15 1.22 -6.76
CA PHE A 129 5.11 1.88 -7.52
C PHE A 129 4.06 0.85 -7.93
N TYR A 130 2.82 1.17 -7.64
CA TYR A 130 1.67 0.40 -8.09
C TYR A 130 0.84 1.29 -9.02
N GLN A 131 1.08 1.13 -10.33
CA GLN A 131 0.46 1.95 -11.38
C GLN A 131 -1.08 2.08 -11.23
N PRO A 132 -1.85 1.04 -10.86
CA PRO A 132 -3.29 1.19 -10.62
C PRO A 132 -3.64 2.23 -9.56
N ALA A 133 -2.87 2.34 -8.48
CA ALA A 133 -3.07 3.37 -7.46
C ALA A 133 -2.78 4.77 -8.03
N GLU A 134 -1.72 4.93 -8.81
CA GLU A 134 -1.37 6.21 -9.47
C GLU A 134 -2.45 6.65 -10.46
N GLN A 135 -3.04 5.71 -11.21
CA GLN A 135 -4.11 6.01 -12.15
C GLN A 135 -5.37 6.51 -11.45
N LEU A 136 -5.78 5.86 -10.36
CA LEU A 136 -6.89 6.33 -9.53
C LEU A 136 -6.59 7.69 -8.88
N TYR A 137 -5.34 7.93 -8.48
CA TYR A 137 -4.92 9.22 -7.97
C TYR A 137 -4.96 10.33 -9.03
N ALA A 138 -4.59 10.01 -10.28
CA ALA A 138 -4.70 10.95 -11.39
C ALA A 138 -6.16 11.34 -11.66
N VAL A 139 -7.09 10.38 -11.58
CA VAL A 139 -8.54 10.64 -11.62
C VAL A 139 -8.96 11.57 -10.47
N CYS A 140 -8.48 11.32 -9.24
CA CYS A 140 -8.72 12.20 -8.09
C CYS A 140 -8.29 13.64 -8.39
N GLY A 141 -7.07 13.84 -8.91
CA GLY A 141 -6.57 15.18 -9.23
C GLY A 141 -7.47 15.94 -10.21
N GLN A 142 -8.00 15.26 -11.23
CA GLN A 142 -8.93 15.89 -12.18
C GLN A 142 -10.25 16.30 -11.55
N LEU A 143 -10.74 15.53 -10.57
CA LEU A 143 -11.97 15.85 -9.86
C LEU A 143 -11.75 16.91 -8.77
N CYS A 144 -10.57 17.00 -8.17
CA CYS A 144 -10.19 18.12 -7.31
C CYS A 144 -10.22 19.45 -8.08
N ASP A 145 -9.66 19.49 -9.30
CA ASP A 145 -9.71 20.67 -10.18
C ASP A 145 -11.17 21.08 -10.50
N LEU A 146 -12.05 20.09 -10.72
CA LEU A 146 -13.47 20.33 -10.96
C LEU A 146 -14.16 20.91 -9.71
N ALA A 147 -13.92 20.34 -8.53
CA ALA A 147 -14.49 20.83 -7.28
C ALA A 147 -14.04 22.28 -6.99
N GLU A 148 -12.78 22.62 -7.27
CA GLU A 148 -12.28 23.99 -7.14
C GLU A 148 -12.97 24.94 -8.14
N THR A 149 -13.16 24.48 -9.38
CA THR A 149 -13.87 25.26 -10.42
C THR A 149 -15.30 25.57 -9.99
N ASP A 150 -16.02 24.60 -9.44
CA ASP A 150 -17.39 24.77 -8.95
C ASP A 150 -17.45 25.68 -7.72
N LEU A 151 -16.50 25.52 -6.79
CA LEU A 151 -16.36 26.40 -5.64
C LEU A 151 -16.15 27.87 -6.07
N LYS A 152 -15.28 28.13 -7.05
CA LYS A 152 -15.05 29.48 -7.61
C LYS A 152 -16.30 30.06 -8.27
N LYS A 153 -17.10 29.22 -8.92
CA LYS A 153 -18.41 29.58 -9.50
C LYS A 153 -19.52 29.71 -8.45
N LYS A 154 -19.23 29.43 -7.18
CA LYS A 154 -20.18 29.37 -6.06
C LYS A 154 -21.26 28.29 -6.21
N ASP A 155 -20.99 27.27 -7.02
CA ASP A 155 -21.80 26.05 -7.07
C ASP A 155 -21.34 25.10 -5.96
N LEU A 156 -21.69 25.47 -4.72
CA LEU A 156 -21.22 24.78 -3.52
C LEU A 156 -21.77 23.34 -3.43
N ALA A 157 -22.96 23.10 -3.95
CA ALA A 157 -23.61 21.80 -3.92
C ALA A 157 -22.87 20.77 -4.79
N GLU A 158 -22.50 21.16 -6.02
CA GLU A 158 -21.73 20.27 -6.89
C GLU A 158 -20.30 20.07 -6.37
N ALA A 159 -19.65 21.11 -5.84
CA ALA A 159 -18.33 20.98 -5.22
C ALA A 159 -18.35 20.00 -4.02
N GLU A 160 -19.37 20.08 -3.15
CA GLU A 160 -19.55 19.14 -2.04
C GLU A 160 -19.77 17.71 -2.52
N LYS A 161 -20.62 17.52 -3.54
CA LYS A 161 -20.90 16.21 -4.13
C LYS A 161 -19.63 15.54 -4.67
N ILE A 162 -18.78 16.29 -5.36
CA ILE A 162 -17.48 15.80 -5.85
C ILE A 162 -16.58 15.39 -4.67
N ALA A 163 -16.42 16.26 -3.68
CA ALA A 163 -15.57 15.98 -2.53
C ALA A 163 -16.03 14.73 -1.76
N ARG A 164 -17.35 14.56 -1.57
CA ARG A 164 -17.91 13.37 -0.93
C ARG A 164 -17.65 12.10 -1.74
N ALA A 165 -17.81 12.14 -3.06
CA ALA A 165 -17.53 11.00 -3.93
C ALA A 165 -16.04 10.59 -3.87
N LEU A 166 -15.12 11.56 -3.86
CA LEU A 166 -13.69 11.31 -3.71
C LEU A 166 -13.34 10.75 -2.32
N LEU A 167 -13.96 11.25 -1.26
CA LEU A 167 -13.76 10.73 0.10
C LEU A 167 -14.10 9.24 0.18
N VAL A 168 -15.22 8.82 -0.44
CA VAL A 168 -15.59 7.41 -0.52
C VAL A 168 -14.63 6.60 -1.40
N MET A 169 -14.22 7.13 -2.56
CA MET A 169 -13.24 6.45 -3.42
C MET A 169 -11.93 6.19 -2.68
N GLY A 170 -11.38 7.18 -1.97
CA GLY A 170 -10.18 6.99 -1.19
C GLY A 170 -10.36 6.01 -0.02
N TRP A 171 -11.54 5.97 0.60
CA TRP A 171 -11.87 4.97 1.62
C TRP A 171 -11.91 3.55 1.04
N HIS A 172 -12.53 3.37 -0.12
CA HIS A 172 -12.52 2.11 -0.85
C HIS A 172 -11.09 1.65 -1.20
N MET A 173 -10.26 2.55 -1.74
CA MET A 173 -8.85 2.28 -2.04
C MET A 173 -8.08 1.86 -0.78
N ALA A 174 -8.28 2.55 0.33
CA ALA A 174 -7.64 2.21 1.61
C ALA A 174 -8.03 0.82 2.13
N GLY A 175 -9.30 0.45 1.97
CA GLY A 175 -9.88 -0.81 2.45
C GLY A 175 -9.64 -2.02 1.54
N GLU A 176 -9.00 -1.87 0.38
CA GLU A 176 -8.76 -3.01 -0.52
C GLU A 176 -7.74 -4.01 0.05
N HIS A 177 -6.80 -3.53 0.86
CA HIS A 177 -5.73 -4.33 1.49
C HIS A 177 -5.01 -5.27 0.51
N SER A 178 -4.74 -4.77 -0.70
CA SER A 178 -4.06 -5.50 -1.78
C SER A 178 -2.57 -5.15 -1.85
N ARG A 179 -2.24 -3.86 -1.75
CA ARG A 179 -0.89 -3.29 -1.83
C ARG A 179 -0.80 -2.07 -0.89
N VAL A 180 0.35 -1.87 -0.27
CA VAL A 180 0.58 -0.73 0.64
C VAL A 180 0.39 0.60 -0.10
N ASP A 181 0.83 0.65 -1.36
CA ASP A 181 0.73 1.85 -2.20
C ASP A 181 -0.74 2.22 -2.47
N MET A 182 -1.60 1.24 -2.77
CA MET A 182 -3.04 1.48 -2.92
C MET A 182 -3.65 2.03 -1.63
N THR A 183 -3.28 1.44 -0.48
CA THR A 183 -3.76 1.92 0.81
C THR A 183 -3.30 3.36 1.08
N ASN A 184 -2.01 3.64 0.90
CA ASN A 184 -1.43 4.96 1.17
C ASN A 184 -2.01 6.04 0.24
N THR A 185 -2.14 5.72 -1.06
CA THR A 185 -2.78 6.61 -2.04
C THR A 185 -4.25 6.83 -1.68
N GLY A 186 -4.99 5.79 -1.25
CA GLY A 186 -6.36 5.94 -0.78
C GLY A 186 -6.48 6.90 0.41
N LEU A 187 -5.52 6.87 1.35
CA LEU A 187 -5.47 7.85 2.45
C LEU A 187 -5.20 9.27 1.95
N GLN A 188 -4.32 9.44 0.95
CA GLN A 188 -4.06 10.75 0.34
C GLN A 188 -5.32 11.29 -0.37
N VAL A 189 -6.02 10.47 -1.16
CA VAL A 189 -7.28 10.85 -1.81
C VAL A 189 -8.32 11.33 -0.79
N GLN A 190 -8.43 10.66 0.37
CA GLN A 190 -9.32 11.09 1.44
C GLN A 190 -8.92 12.45 2.01
N LEU A 191 -7.63 12.71 2.22
CA LEU A 191 -7.13 14.00 2.71
C LEU A 191 -7.41 15.14 1.72
N ASP A 192 -7.20 14.90 0.42
CA ASP A 192 -7.49 15.89 -0.62
C ASP A 192 -8.99 16.21 -0.70
N ALA A 193 -9.83 15.16 -0.61
CA ALA A 193 -11.28 15.30 -0.55
C ALA A 193 -11.75 16.08 0.70
N LEU A 194 -11.15 15.83 1.86
CA LEU A 194 -11.45 16.57 3.10
C LEU A 194 -11.03 18.03 3.00
N GLY A 195 -9.89 18.32 2.35
CA GLY A 195 -9.46 19.69 2.04
C GLY A 195 -10.48 20.44 1.18
N ALA A 196 -10.96 19.80 0.10
CA ALA A 196 -12.00 20.35 -0.77
C ALA A 196 -13.31 20.56 -0.01
N LEU A 197 -13.76 19.58 0.78
CA LEU A 197 -14.99 19.68 1.56
C LEU A 197 -14.92 20.79 2.62
N ALA A 198 -13.78 20.95 3.29
CA ALA A 198 -13.57 22.04 4.24
C ALA A 198 -13.67 23.41 3.56
N ALA A 199 -13.15 23.55 2.34
CA ALA A 199 -13.28 24.78 1.56
C ALA A 199 -14.74 25.11 1.24
N VAL A 200 -15.54 24.11 0.86
CA VAL A 200 -16.98 24.26 0.64
C VAL A 200 -17.70 24.67 1.94
N CYS A 201 -17.47 23.96 3.05
CA CYS A 201 -18.10 24.28 4.34
C CYS A 201 -17.79 25.69 4.83
N ARG A 202 -16.57 26.20 4.59
CA ARG A 202 -16.20 27.59 4.91
C ARG A 202 -16.93 28.61 4.03
N ALA A 203 -17.08 28.32 2.75
CA ALA A 203 -17.76 29.20 1.81
C ALA A 203 -19.27 29.29 2.07
N GLU A 204 -19.90 28.17 2.47
CA GLU A 204 -21.33 28.11 2.77
C GLU A 204 -21.67 28.70 4.16
N GLY A 205 -20.82 28.47 5.15
CA GLY A 205 -21.03 28.94 6.53
C GLY A 205 -22.16 28.21 7.27
N GLY A 206 -22.76 28.88 8.26
CA GLY A 206 -23.93 28.37 8.98
C GLY A 206 -23.72 26.99 9.64
N GLU A 207 -24.70 26.09 9.48
CA GLU A 207 -24.64 24.72 10.02
C GLU A 207 -23.51 23.89 9.42
N LYS A 208 -23.13 24.15 8.16
CA LYS A 208 -22.05 23.41 7.48
C LYS A 208 -20.69 23.72 8.08
N ALA A 209 -20.49 24.91 8.63
CA ALA A 209 -19.26 25.25 9.35
C ALA A 209 -19.00 24.33 10.56
N LYS A 210 -20.05 23.74 11.16
CA LYS A 210 -19.91 22.78 12.27
C LYS A 210 -19.28 21.45 11.84
N LEU A 211 -19.22 21.15 10.52
CA LEU A 211 -18.51 19.97 10.01
C LEU A 211 -16.99 20.14 10.02
N LEU A 212 -16.47 21.36 10.14
CA LEU A 212 -15.02 21.62 10.07
C LEU A 212 -14.25 20.90 11.18
N ASP A 213 -14.79 20.85 12.40
CA ASP A 213 -14.15 20.13 13.51
C ASP A 213 -14.08 18.62 13.23
N LYS A 214 -15.15 18.05 12.65
CA LYS A 214 -15.18 16.63 12.27
C LYS A 214 -14.22 16.33 11.13
N ILE A 215 -14.13 17.22 10.15
CA ILE A 215 -13.19 17.12 9.03
C ILE A 215 -11.75 17.15 9.56
N GLN A 216 -11.44 18.05 10.49
CA GLN A 216 -10.11 18.16 11.10
C GLN A 216 -9.78 16.89 11.91
N GLN A 217 -10.69 16.46 12.79
CA GLN A 217 -10.52 15.25 13.59
C GLN A 217 -10.28 14.02 12.70
N TYR A 218 -11.04 13.88 11.62
CA TYR A 218 -10.83 12.78 10.69
C TYR A 218 -9.49 12.87 9.97
N SER A 219 -9.13 14.07 9.47
CA SER A 219 -7.86 14.32 8.80
C SER A 219 -6.65 13.97 9.68
N ASP A 220 -6.68 14.36 10.95
CA ASP A 220 -5.61 14.05 11.91
C ASP A 220 -5.49 12.54 12.14
N SER A 221 -6.61 11.83 12.18
CA SER A 221 -6.64 10.36 12.29
C SER A 221 -6.02 9.68 11.06
N LEU A 222 -6.29 10.18 9.85
CA LEU A 222 -5.72 9.67 8.60
C LEU A 222 -4.21 9.95 8.53
N LEU A 223 -3.76 11.15 8.94
CA LEU A 223 -2.34 11.50 9.01
C LEU A 223 -1.59 10.65 10.03
N ALA A 224 -2.21 10.34 11.18
CA ALA A 224 -1.63 9.43 12.16
C ALA A 224 -1.45 8.02 11.60
N LEU A 225 -2.47 7.47 10.94
CA LEU A 225 -2.39 6.16 10.29
C LEU A 225 -1.34 6.15 9.18
N ARG A 226 -1.34 7.17 8.31
CA ARG A 226 -0.36 7.30 7.23
C ARG A 226 1.07 7.33 7.74
N ARG A 227 1.37 8.10 8.80
CA ARG A 227 2.70 8.10 9.43
C ARG A 227 3.11 6.71 9.93
N HIS A 228 2.17 5.94 10.48
CA HIS A 228 2.44 4.57 10.89
C HIS A 228 2.75 3.66 9.68
N ILE A 229 1.96 3.75 8.61
CA ILE A 229 2.18 3.01 7.36
C ILE A 229 3.53 3.36 6.75
N GLU A 230 3.86 4.64 6.59
CA GLU A 230 5.14 5.09 6.05
C GLU A 230 6.32 4.64 6.91
N GLY A 231 6.19 4.68 8.24
CA GLY A 231 7.22 4.17 9.16
C GLY A 231 7.47 2.68 8.97
N LYS A 232 6.42 1.88 8.81
CA LYS A 232 6.51 0.44 8.56
C LYS A 232 7.06 0.14 7.16
N GLN A 233 6.65 0.90 6.15
CA GLN A 233 7.15 0.79 4.78
C GLN A 233 8.66 1.03 4.70
N ARG A 234 9.18 2.03 5.42
CA ARG A 234 10.63 2.32 5.49
C ARG A 234 11.45 1.17 6.07
N ILE A 235 10.85 0.33 6.92
CA ILE A 235 11.52 -0.84 7.52
C ILE A 235 11.44 -2.04 6.59
N VAL A 236 10.23 -2.40 6.13
CA VAL A 236 10.00 -3.56 5.25
C VAL A 236 10.70 -3.40 3.90
N TRP A 237 10.74 -2.16 3.39
CA TRP A 237 11.30 -1.84 2.09
C TRP A 237 12.52 -0.91 2.21
N ALA A 238 13.36 -1.08 3.23
CA ALA A 238 14.66 -0.42 3.22
C ALA A 238 15.47 -0.89 1.98
N LEU A 239 16.40 -0.08 1.47
CA LEU A 239 17.29 -0.46 0.37
C LEU A 239 18.75 -0.51 0.86
N PRO A 240 19.37 -1.70 1.01
CA PRO A 240 18.76 -3.04 0.90
C PRO A 240 17.87 -3.39 2.12
N PRO A 241 16.86 -4.26 1.95
CA PRO A 241 16.00 -4.65 3.07
C PRO A 241 16.76 -5.58 4.00
N LYS A 242 16.45 -5.53 5.30
CA LYS A 242 17.05 -6.43 6.30
C LYS A 242 16.34 -7.79 6.26
N PRO A 243 17.02 -8.91 5.95
CA PRO A 243 16.37 -10.20 5.75
C PRO A 243 15.48 -10.62 6.94
N GLY A 244 16.02 -10.55 8.16
CA GLY A 244 15.30 -10.95 9.37
C GLY A 244 14.03 -10.12 9.65
N ASP A 245 14.02 -8.84 9.27
CA ASP A 245 12.85 -7.96 9.41
C ASP A 245 11.75 -8.38 8.42
N VAL A 246 12.13 -8.63 7.16
CA VAL A 246 11.22 -9.10 6.11
C VAL A 246 10.62 -10.46 6.46
N PHE A 247 11.46 -11.42 6.88
CA PHE A 247 11.01 -12.76 7.27
C PHE A 247 9.99 -12.69 8.41
N TYR A 248 10.27 -11.87 9.41
CA TYR A 248 9.40 -11.72 10.56
C TYR A 248 8.03 -11.15 10.19
N VAL A 249 7.97 -10.17 9.28
CA VAL A 249 6.70 -9.61 8.78
C VAL A 249 5.90 -10.65 8.01
N ILE A 250 6.53 -11.40 7.10
CA ILE A 250 5.85 -12.46 6.33
C ILE A 250 5.17 -13.48 7.25
N GLU A 251 5.84 -13.87 8.33
CA GLU A 251 5.39 -14.94 9.22
C GLU A 251 4.38 -14.49 10.27
N ASN A 252 4.48 -13.25 10.74
CA ASN A 252 3.79 -12.82 11.96
C ASN A 252 2.75 -11.71 11.72
N ASP A 253 2.87 -10.95 10.64
CA ASP A 253 1.96 -9.83 10.38
C ASP A 253 0.56 -10.32 10.01
N LYS A 254 -0.46 -9.75 10.65
CA LYS A 254 -1.87 -10.13 10.39
C LYS A 254 -2.45 -9.38 9.20
N ASP A 255 -1.89 -8.23 8.84
CA ASP A 255 -2.31 -7.49 7.67
C ASP A 255 -1.74 -8.14 6.40
N ARG A 256 -2.64 -8.62 5.53
CA ARG A 256 -2.28 -9.20 4.23
C ARG A 256 -1.45 -8.24 3.40
N THR A 257 -1.74 -6.95 3.46
CA THR A 257 -1.06 -5.90 2.68
C THR A 257 0.43 -5.89 3.00
N TRP A 258 0.78 -6.00 4.29
CA TRP A 258 2.17 -6.03 4.74
C TRP A 258 2.87 -7.34 4.43
N ARG A 259 2.15 -8.47 4.50
CA ARG A 259 2.71 -9.76 4.05
C ARG A 259 3.00 -9.75 2.55
N VAL A 260 2.06 -9.30 1.71
CA VAL A 260 2.26 -9.15 0.26
C VAL A 260 3.46 -8.26 -0.03
N GLN A 261 3.56 -7.11 0.65
CA GLN A 261 4.72 -6.24 0.49
C GLN A 261 6.00 -6.96 0.91
N ALA A 262 6.07 -7.59 2.07
CA ALA A 262 7.28 -8.28 2.51
C ALA A 262 7.66 -9.46 1.59
N ILE A 263 6.69 -10.19 1.02
CA ILE A 263 6.93 -11.24 0.02
C ILE A 263 7.59 -10.67 -1.24
N LEU A 264 7.15 -9.51 -1.72
CA LEU A 264 7.81 -8.86 -2.86
C LEU A 264 9.27 -8.47 -2.52
N ALA A 265 9.56 -8.14 -1.26
CA ALA A 265 10.91 -7.76 -0.82
C ALA A 265 11.87 -8.96 -0.89
N LEU A 266 11.36 -10.20 -0.87
CA LEU A 266 12.15 -11.40 -1.11
C LEU A 266 12.83 -11.36 -2.49
N GLY A 267 12.21 -10.72 -3.49
CA GLY A 267 12.82 -10.56 -4.81
C GLY A 267 14.13 -9.78 -4.74
N ILE A 268 14.14 -8.68 -3.98
CA ILE A 268 15.33 -7.86 -3.72
C ILE A 268 16.38 -8.67 -2.92
N LEU A 269 15.92 -9.41 -1.89
CA LEU A 269 16.80 -10.22 -1.04
C LEU A 269 17.53 -11.34 -1.78
N ARG A 270 17.00 -11.86 -2.89
CA ARG A 270 17.73 -12.82 -3.75
C ARG A 270 19.04 -12.25 -4.29
N PHE A 271 19.13 -10.93 -4.45
CA PHE A 271 20.31 -10.23 -4.94
C PHE A 271 21.15 -9.60 -3.82
N THR A 272 20.55 -9.31 -2.66
CA THR A 272 21.22 -8.58 -1.57
C THR A 272 21.53 -9.42 -0.33
N ALA A 273 21.10 -10.68 -0.26
CA ALA A 273 21.39 -11.56 0.88
C ALA A 273 22.90 -11.76 1.08
N GLN A 274 23.39 -11.44 2.28
CA GLN A 274 24.81 -11.53 2.62
C GLN A 274 25.22 -12.92 3.14
N THR A 275 24.26 -13.71 3.60
CA THR A 275 24.53 -15.03 4.19
C THR A 275 23.80 -16.13 3.41
N ARG A 276 24.38 -17.35 3.42
CA ARG A 276 23.74 -18.53 2.83
C ARG A 276 22.42 -18.90 3.52
N GLY A 277 22.30 -18.57 4.82
CA GLY A 277 21.08 -18.80 5.59
C GLY A 277 19.93 -17.95 5.07
N ASP A 278 20.21 -16.67 4.82
CA ASP A 278 19.23 -15.72 4.27
C ASP A 278 18.83 -16.06 2.83
N ASP A 279 19.78 -16.39 1.94
CA ASP A 279 19.45 -16.81 0.56
C ASP A 279 18.56 -18.06 0.56
N ARG A 280 18.95 -19.09 1.34
CA ARG A 280 18.18 -20.32 1.46
C ARG A 280 16.78 -20.06 2.02
N TYR A 281 16.66 -19.21 3.04
CA TYR A 281 15.37 -18.92 3.66
C TYR A 281 14.47 -18.09 2.74
N THR A 282 15.04 -17.11 2.03
CA THR A 282 14.36 -16.34 0.99
C THR A 282 13.73 -17.26 -0.06
N ARG A 283 14.52 -18.20 -0.62
CA ARG A 283 14.02 -19.18 -1.62
C ARG A 283 12.94 -20.09 -1.05
N LYS A 284 13.12 -20.55 0.20
CA LYS A 284 12.13 -21.37 0.91
C LYS A 284 10.78 -20.62 1.03
N LEU A 285 10.81 -19.36 1.47
CA LEU A 285 9.60 -18.55 1.61
C LEU A 285 8.94 -18.28 0.25
N ILE A 286 9.70 -17.97 -0.79
CA ILE A 286 9.16 -17.81 -2.15
C ILE A 286 8.41 -19.08 -2.60
N GLU A 287 9.03 -20.26 -2.48
CA GLU A 287 8.38 -21.52 -2.89
C GLU A 287 7.16 -21.84 -2.03
N GLN A 288 7.22 -21.58 -0.71
CA GLN A 288 6.09 -21.75 0.18
C GLN A 288 4.90 -20.86 -0.23
N PHE A 289 5.14 -19.57 -0.48
CA PHE A 289 4.07 -18.61 -0.79
C PHE A 289 3.59 -18.68 -2.23
N LYS A 290 4.37 -19.20 -3.19
CA LYS A 290 3.87 -19.58 -4.53
C LYS A 290 2.71 -20.59 -4.46
N ALA A 291 2.70 -21.42 -3.41
CA ALA A 291 1.62 -22.36 -3.12
C ALA A 291 0.56 -21.81 -2.13
N SER A 292 0.59 -20.52 -1.80
CA SER A 292 -0.42 -19.90 -0.91
C SER A 292 -1.81 -20.01 -1.53
N SER A 293 -2.82 -20.25 -0.69
CA SER A 293 -4.22 -20.17 -1.10
C SER A 293 -4.68 -18.73 -1.28
N ASP A 294 -3.94 -17.74 -0.75
CA ASP A 294 -4.19 -16.33 -1.02
C ASP A 294 -3.59 -15.96 -2.39
N PRO A 295 -4.42 -15.57 -3.38
CA PRO A 295 -3.96 -15.28 -4.72
C PRO A 295 -2.99 -14.10 -4.80
N LEU A 296 -3.09 -13.12 -3.88
CA LEU A 296 -2.20 -11.96 -3.86
C LEU A 296 -0.81 -12.35 -3.35
N GLU A 297 -0.75 -13.14 -2.28
CA GLU A 297 0.52 -13.66 -1.76
C GLU A 297 1.21 -14.57 -2.78
N ALA A 298 0.46 -15.44 -3.47
CA ALA A 298 0.98 -16.30 -4.53
C ALA A 298 1.53 -15.51 -5.72
N ALA A 299 0.79 -14.50 -6.19
CA ALA A 299 1.25 -13.63 -7.26
C ALA A 299 2.47 -12.79 -6.84
N ALA A 300 2.55 -12.36 -5.58
CA ALA A 300 3.70 -11.64 -5.05
C ALA A 300 4.95 -12.52 -4.99
N ALA A 301 4.80 -13.76 -4.54
CA ALA A 301 5.89 -14.73 -4.48
C ALA A 301 6.39 -15.10 -5.88
N LYS A 302 5.47 -15.25 -6.84
CA LYS A 302 5.81 -15.43 -8.25
C LYS A 302 6.61 -14.24 -8.80
N ALA A 303 6.16 -13.00 -8.56
CA ALA A 303 6.87 -11.80 -8.98
C ALA A 303 8.28 -11.70 -8.36
N ALA A 304 8.42 -12.07 -7.08
CA ALA A 304 9.72 -12.11 -6.41
C ALA A 304 10.67 -13.17 -7.00
N ASP A 305 10.15 -14.32 -7.42
CA ASP A 305 10.92 -15.40 -8.07
C ASP A 305 11.33 -15.05 -9.51
N GLU A 306 10.45 -14.36 -10.24
CA GLU A 306 10.68 -13.96 -11.65
C GLU A 306 11.54 -12.70 -11.79
N MET A 307 11.81 -11.98 -10.70
CA MET A 307 12.63 -10.77 -10.70
C MET A 307 14.03 -11.04 -11.29
N THR A 308 14.44 -10.19 -12.22
CA THR A 308 15.73 -10.25 -12.91
C THR A 308 16.74 -9.23 -12.37
N ASP A 309 18.01 -9.34 -12.75
CA ASP A 309 19.05 -8.33 -12.45
C ASP A 309 18.67 -6.94 -13.00
N ALA A 310 18.04 -6.87 -14.17
CA ALA A 310 17.60 -5.62 -14.78
C ALA A 310 16.51 -4.95 -13.93
N ASP A 311 15.54 -5.74 -13.46
CA ASP A 311 14.48 -5.26 -12.57
C ASP A 311 15.07 -4.77 -11.24
N PHE A 312 16.03 -5.51 -10.67
CA PHE A 312 16.72 -5.12 -9.43
C PHE A 312 17.42 -3.77 -9.56
N ASN A 313 18.15 -3.56 -10.64
CA ASN A 313 18.82 -2.29 -10.89
C ASN A 313 17.83 -1.13 -11.04
N LEU A 314 16.67 -1.36 -11.65
CA LEU A 314 15.62 -0.34 -11.77
C LEU A 314 15.03 0.05 -10.41
N VAL A 315 14.83 -0.90 -9.49
CA VAL A 315 14.33 -0.63 -8.14
C VAL A 315 15.29 0.27 -7.36
N GLY A 316 16.61 0.12 -7.52
CA GLY A 316 17.60 0.95 -6.83
C GLY A 316 17.77 2.36 -7.37
N THR A 317 17.20 2.68 -8.54
CA THR A 317 17.34 4.00 -9.20
C THR A 317 16.20 4.97 -8.93
N ARG A 318 15.13 4.52 -8.25
CA ARG A 318 13.95 5.34 -7.93
C ARG A 318 13.87 5.60 -6.44
#